data_AF-A0A074VLM6-F1
#
_entry.id   AF-A0A074VLM6-F1
#
_cell.length_a   1.000
_cell.length_b   1.000
_cell.length_c   1.000
_cell.angle_alpha   90.00
_cell.angle_beta   90.00
_cell.angle_gamma   90.00
#
_symmetry.space_group_name_H-M   'P 1'
#
loop_
_entity.id
_entity.type
_entity.pdbx_description
1 polymer ?
#
loop_
_entity_poly.entity_id
_entity_poly.type
_entity_poly.pdbx_seq_one_letter_code
_entity_poly.pdbx_strand_id
1 'polypeptide(L)'
;LATHPSHRKRGAAHMLLEKGTQKADEAGLDMYLQASLMGAKLYKKFGFEVVSIEEIDLSQYGIDKVESRTYMERKTRAVRQ
;
A
#
# COMPACT_ATOMS: atom_id res chain seq x y z
N LEU A 1 0.35 7.41 1.11
CA LEU A 1 0.39 7.48 2.59
C LEU A 1 1.76 7.97 3.04
N ALA A 2 1.83 8.99 3.89
CA ALA A 2 3.09 9.51 4.41
C ALA A 2 2.97 9.81 5.91
N THR A 3 4.10 9.73 6.62
CA THR A 3 4.22 10.14 8.02
C THR A 3 5.50 10.95 8.16
N HIS A 4 5.48 11.97 9.02
CA HIS A 4 6.68 12.76 9.29
C HIS A 4 7.81 11.84 9.82
N PRO A 5 9.06 11.97 9.36
CA PRO A 5 10.15 11.07 9.73
C PRO A 5 10.32 10.86 11.25
N SER A 6 10.21 11.93 12.04
CA SER A 6 10.31 11.90 13.51
C SER A 6 9.17 11.15 14.21
N HIS A 7 8.11 10.77 13.49
CA HIS A 7 6.96 10.02 14.01
C HIS A 7 6.85 8.60 13.42
N ARG A 8 7.89 8.12 12.72
CA ARG A 8 7.93 6.75 12.21
C ARG A 8 7.99 5.73 13.35
N LYS A 9 7.55 4.50 13.06
CA LYS A 9 7.52 3.36 14.01
C LYS A 9 6.68 3.61 15.28
N ARG A 10 5.72 4.55 15.23
CA ARG A 10 4.79 4.87 16.33
C ARG A 10 3.32 4.60 15.96
N GLY A 11 3.07 3.73 14.98
CA GLY A 11 1.71 3.30 14.62
C GLY A 11 0.92 4.25 13.71
N ALA A 12 1.42 5.44 13.37
CA ALA A 12 0.65 6.41 12.55
C ALA A 12 0.14 5.84 11.21
N ALA A 13 0.98 5.08 10.49
CA ALA A 13 0.55 4.42 9.25
C ALA A 13 -0.50 3.33 9.49
N HIS A 14 -0.42 2.62 10.62
CA HIS A 14 -1.38 1.59 11.00
C HIS A 14 -2.76 2.21 11.29
N MET A 15 -2.80 3.28 12.10
CA MET A 15 -4.03 4.01 12.41
C MET A 15 -4.73 4.56 11.16
N LEU A 16 -3.93 5.08 10.20
CA LEU A 16 -4.47 5.58 8.93
C LEU A 16 -5.04 4.46 8.05
N LEU A 17 -4.36 3.30 8.01
CA LEU A 17 -4.84 2.15 7.25
C LEU A 17 -6.08 1.53 7.87
N GLU A 18 -6.11 1.36 9.18
CA GLU A 18 -7.28 0.82 9.90
C GLU A 18 -8.54 1.62 9.59
N LYS A 19 -8.48 2.94 9.81
CA LYS A 19 -9.59 3.85 9.51
C LYS A 19 -9.95 3.84 8.02
N GLY A 20 -8.96 3.78 7.13
CA GLY A 20 -9.18 3.77 5.69
C GLY A 20 -9.86 2.48 5.21
N THR A 21 -9.37 1.32 5.64
CA THR A 21 -9.93 0.02 5.26
C THR A 21 -11.31 -0.21 5.85
N GLN A 22 -11.55 0.26 7.08
CA GLN A 22 -12.89 0.19 7.68
C GLN A 22 -13.90 0.97 6.83
N LYS A 23 -13.56 2.21 6.46
CA LYS A 23 -14.44 3.03 5.60
C LYS A 23 -14.68 2.40 4.23
N ALA A 24 -13.66 1.75 3.65
CA ALA A 24 -13.81 1.05 2.39
C ALA A 24 -14.76 -0.15 2.53
N ASP A 25 -14.61 -0.94 3.61
CA ASP A 25 -15.48 -2.08 3.91
C ASP A 25 -16.94 -1.62 4.13
N GLU A 26 -17.16 -0.55 4.90
CA GLU A 26 -18.49 0.06 5.11
C GLU A 26 -19.15 0.53 3.81
N ALA A 27 -18.34 0.99 2.85
CA ALA A 27 -18.81 1.42 1.53
C ALA A 27 -18.90 0.28 0.51
N GLY A 28 -18.46 -0.94 0.85
CA GLY A 28 -18.40 -2.07 -0.08
C GLY A 28 -17.38 -1.87 -1.21
N LEU A 29 -16.28 -1.15 -0.96
CA LEU A 29 -15.30 -0.77 -1.97
C LEU A 29 -13.99 -1.56 -1.85
N ASP A 30 -13.55 -2.11 -2.97
CA ASP A 30 -12.18 -2.60 -3.13
C ASP A 30 -11.18 -1.43 -3.07
N MET A 31 -9.94 -1.72 -2.65
CA MET A 31 -8.86 -0.74 -2.59
C MET A 31 -7.68 -1.17 -3.45
N TYR A 32 -7.01 -0.19 -4.06
CA TYR A 32 -5.78 -0.40 -4.83
C TYR A 32 -4.71 0.60 -4.42
N LEU A 33 -3.44 0.17 -4.45
CA LEU A 33 -2.30 1.04 -4.20
C LEU A 33 -1.04 0.58 -4.93
N GLN A 34 -0.11 1.52 -5.08
CA GLN A 34 1.29 1.23 -5.37
C GLN A 34 2.10 1.31 -4.06
N ALA A 35 2.96 0.32 -3.84
CA ALA A 35 3.75 0.17 -2.63
C ALA A 35 5.24 0.22 -2.93
N SER A 36 5.98 0.88 -2.03
CA SER A 36 7.40 0.61 -1.87
C SER A 36 7.59 -0.75 -1.19
N LEU A 37 8.78 -1.34 -1.34
CA LEU A 37 9.15 -2.59 -0.64
C LEU A 37 8.93 -2.53 0.87
N MET A 38 9.19 -1.36 1.48
CA MET A 38 8.95 -1.14 2.91
C MET A 38 7.45 -1.08 3.24
N GLY A 39 6.65 -0.41 2.41
CA GLY A 39 5.21 -0.27 2.60
C GLY A 39 4.44 -1.59 2.40
N ALA A 40 4.86 -2.40 1.43
CA ALA A 40 4.20 -3.66 1.06
C ALA A 40 4.02 -4.61 2.24
N LYS A 41 5.02 -4.71 3.13
CA LYS A 41 4.95 -5.55 4.34
C LYS A 41 3.83 -5.10 5.29
N LEU A 42 3.59 -3.80 5.41
CA LEU A 42 2.51 -3.27 6.24
C LEU A 42 1.16 -3.49 5.57
N TYR A 43 1.04 -3.19 4.28
CA TYR A 43 -0.23 -3.33 3.55
C TYR A 43 -0.75 -4.77 3.54
N LYS A 44 0.14 -5.78 3.44
CA LYS A 44 -0.22 -7.20 3.59
C LYS A 44 -0.99 -7.50 4.88
N LYS A 45 -0.63 -6.84 5.99
CA LYS A 45 -1.33 -7.03 7.29
C LYS A 45 -2.78 -6.54 7.27
N PHE A 46 -3.11 -5.64 6.36
CA PHE A 46 -4.46 -5.10 6.18
C PHE A 46 -5.27 -5.85 5.12
N GLY A 47 -4.74 -6.95 4.57
CA GLY A 47 -5.42 -7.75 3.55
C GLY A 47 -5.17 -7.29 2.11
N PHE A 48 -4.13 -6.47 1.88
CA PHE A 48 -3.67 -6.20 0.53
C PHE A 48 -2.81 -7.37 0.02
N GLU A 49 -3.04 -7.77 -1.23
CA GLU A 49 -2.29 -8.80 -1.94
C GLU A 49 -1.55 -8.16 -3.12
N VAL A 50 -0.40 -8.72 -3.48
CA VAL A 50 0.39 -8.23 -4.64
C VAL A 50 -0.27 -8.76 -5.90
N VAL A 51 -0.60 -7.85 -6.82
CA VAL A 51 -1.19 -8.20 -8.13
C VAL A 51 -0.15 -8.18 -9.24
N SER A 52 0.81 -7.27 -9.18
CA SER A 52 1.90 -7.18 -10.15
C SER A 52 3.11 -6.46 -9.58
N ILE A 53 4.27 -6.77 -10.16
CA ILE A 53 5.52 -6.07 -9.93
C ILE A 53 6.04 -5.65 -11.30
N GLU A 54 6.31 -4.36 -11.45
CA GLU A 54 6.84 -3.78 -12.67
C GLU A 54 8.26 -3.29 -12.41
N GLU A 55 9.21 -3.74 -13.22
CA GLU A 55 10.59 -3.24 -13.20
C GLU A 55 10.74 -2.16 -14.26
N ILE A 56 11.13 -0.98 -13.84
CA ILE A 56 11.33 0.17 -14.72
C ILE A 56 12.81 0.45 -14.80
N ASP A 57 13.35 0.32 -16.00
CA ASP A 57 14.68 0.81 -16.32
C ASP A 57 14.64 2.34 -16.44
N LEU A 58 15.40 3.00 -15.55
CA LEU A 58 15.54 4.45 -15.52
C LEU A 58 16.75 4.95 -16.34
N SER A 59 17.46 4.05 -17.03
CA SER A 59 18.60 4.40 -17.90
C SER A 59 18.21 5.40 -18.98
N GLN A 60 16.98 5.32 -19.49
CA GLN A 60 16.40 6.27 -20.43
C GLN A 60 16.33 7.72 -19.89
N TYR A 61 16.35 7.88 -18.57
CA TYR A 61 16.38 9.18 -17.87
C TYR A 61 17.79 9.55 -17.36
N GLY A 62 18.83 8.82 -17.78
CA GLY A 62 20.22 9.04 -17.35
C GLY A 62 20.53 8.51 -15.95
N ILE A 63 19.68 7.62 -15.39
CA ILE A 63 19.86 7.03 -14.07
C ILE A 63 20.18 5.54 -14.25
N ASP A 64 21.39 5.12 -13.87
CA ASP A 64 21.80 3.71 -13.91
C ASP A 64 21.17 2.91 -12.75
N LYS A 65 19.86 2.69 -12.84
CA LYS A 65 19.06 2.00 -11.82
C LYS A 65 17.79 1.42 -12.42
N VAL A 66 17.47 0.18 -12.03
CA VAL A 66 16.13 -0.39 -12.19
C VAL A 66 15.31 -0.13 -10.92
N GLU A 67 14.14 0.48 -11.07
CA GLU A 67 13.20 0.70 -9.98
C GLU A 67 12.04 -0.28 -10.05
N SER A 68 11.77 -0.98 -8.94
CA SER A 68 10.63 -1.90 -8.83
C SER A 68 9.40 -1.19 -8.25
N ARG A 69 8.28 -1.27 -8.96
CA ARG A 69 6.95 -0.81 -8.52
C ARG A 69 6.09 -2.00 -8.18
N THR A 70 5.68 -2.12 -6.92
CA THR A 70 4.75 -3.17 -6.48
C THR A 70 3.34 -2.61 -6.48
N TYR A 71 2.42 -3.27 -7.17
CA TYR A 71 1.01 -2.93 -7.16
C TYR A 71 0.24 -3.94 -6.31
N MET A 72 -0.69 -3.44 -5.50
CA MET A 72 -1.43 -4.25 -4.55
C MET A 72 -2.91 -3.90 -4.55
N GLU A 73 -3.75 -4.90 -4.39
CA GLU A 73 -5.19 -4.75 -4.23
C GLU A 73 -5.67 -5.34 -2.92
N ARG A 74 -6.79 -4.85 -2.40
CA ARG A 74 -7.50 -5.42 -1.25
C ARG A 74 -8.97 -5.51 -1.61
N LYS A 75 -9.53 -6.71 -1.53
CA LYS A 75 -10.97 -6.92 -1.66
C LYS A 75 -11.72 -6.40 -0.43
N THR A 76 -12.87 -5.78 -0.68
CA THR A 76 -13.78 -5.35 0.39
C THR A 76 -14.17 -6.54 1.25
N ARG A 77 -14.21 -6.36 2.57
CA ARG A 77 -14.71 -7.36 3.49
C ARG A 77 -16.18 -7.10 3.76
N ALA A 78 -16.99 -8.17 3.76
CA ALA A 78 -18.39 -8.05 4.14
C ALA A 78 -18.49 -7.57 5.60
N VAL A 79 -19.16 -6.45 5.82
CA VAL A 79 -19.57 -6.03 7.17
C VAL A 79 -20.65 -7.01 7.59
N ARG A 80 -20.39 -7.82 8.63
CA ARG A 80 -21.43 -8.64 9.25
C ARG A 80 -22.50 -7.68 9.79
N GLN A 81 -23.72 -7.80 9.25
CA GLN A 81 -24.92 -7.14 9.79
C GLN A 81 -25.26 -7.71 11.17
#